data_AF-A0A7C3X3C6-F1
#
_entry.id   AF-A0A7C3X3C6-F1
#
_cell.length_a   1.000
_cell.length_b   1.000
_cell.length_c   1.000
_cell.angle_alpha   90.00
_cell.angle_beta   90.00
_cell.angle_gamma   90.00
#
_symmetry.space_group_name_H-M   'P 1'
#
loop_
_entity.id
_entity.type
_entity.pdbx_description
1 polymer ?
#
loop_
_entity_poly.entity_id
_entity_poly.type
_entity_poly.pdbx_seq_one_letter_code
_entity_poly.pdbx_strand_id
1 'polypeptide(L)'
;MAGERDNKWYRSWYLFLGAALLLSSALLYLLHYAVFRDVRHIFIYMLGDLAFMPVEVLLVTIIVHRLLEVREKRNRMEKMNMVIGAFFSEVGMDLLGYFLRFDSGQDKIRGYLVPGEEWDDADFRRAGREVEGYECSIGWREDLLEEMRGFLV
;
A
#
# COMPACT_ATOMS: atom_id res chain seq x y z
N MET A 1 29.70 7.85 -8.30
CA MET A 1 29.23 8.95 -9.18
C MET A 1 28.68 8.39 -10.50
N ALA A 2 27.57 7.64 -10.47
CA ALA A 2 27.00 7.01 -11.67
C ALA A 2 25.47 6.92 -11.60
N GLY A 3 24.80 8.02 -11.22
CA GLY A 3 23.32 8.04 -11.03
C GLY A 3 22.59 9.17 -11.76
N GLU A 4 23.24 9.89 -12.69
CA GLU A 4 22.69 11.15 -13.23
C GLU A 4 22.39 11.15 -14.74
N ARG A 5 22.59 10.02 -15.44
CA ARG A 5 22.36 9.92 -16.90
C ARG A 5 21.01 9.33 -17.33
N ASP A 6 20.27 8.65 -16.45
CA ASP A 6 19.03 7.96 -16.83
C ASP A 6 17.78 8.86 -16.85
N ASN A 7 17.85 10.07 -16.29
CA ASN A 7 16.72 11.02 -16.28
C ASN A 7 16.53 11.82 -17.58
N LYS A 8 17.49 11.80 -18.51
CA LYS A 8 17.37 12.55 -19.79
C LYS A 8 16.43 11.87 -20.79
N TRP A 9 16.38 10.53 -20.80
CA TRP A 9 15.58 9.78 -21.78
C TRP A 9 14.08 9.83 -21.50
N TYR A 10 13.66 9.65 -20.24
CA TYR A 10 12.24 9.71 -19.87
C TYR A 10 11.62 11.08 -20.15
N ARG A 11 12.31 12.16 -19.78
CA ARG A 11 11.83 13.53 -20.02
C ARG A 11 11.65 13.84 -21.51
N SER A 12 12.52 13.31 -22.37
CA SER A 12 12.45 13.51 -23.82
C SER A 12 11.24 12.82 -24.46
N TRP A 13 10.89 11.62 -24.00
CA TRP A 13 9.72 10.90 -24.53
C TRP A 13 8.40 11.60 -24.19
N TYR A 14 8.23 12.07 -22.95
CA TYR A 14 7.04 12.84 -22.56
C TYR A 14 6.92 14.14 -23.35
N LEU A 15 8.04 14.83 -23.61
CA LEU A 15 8.06 16.04 -24.42
C LEU A 15 7.71 15.75 -25.89
N PHE A 16 8.26 14.69 -26.48
CA PHE A 16 7.93 14.29 -27.84
C PHE A 16 6.46 13.86 -27.98
N LEU A 17 5.95 13.06 -27.04
CA LEU A 17 4.56 12.65 -27.00
C LEU A 17 3.63 13.86 -26.85
N GLY A 18 3.94 14.77 -25.91
CA GLY A 18 3.21 16.02 -25.74
C GLY A 18 3.21 16.88 -27.00
N ALA A 19 4.36 17.03 -27.66
CA ALA A 19 4.48 17.77 -28.91
C ALA A 19 3.69 17.11 -30.07
N ALA A 20 3.73 15.78 -30.18
CA ALA A 20 2.97 15.03 -31.17
C ALA A 20 1.46 15.16 -30.96
N LEU A 21 0.99 15.11 -29.70
CA LEU A 21 -0.42 15.34 -29.37
C LEU A 21 -0.84 16.78 -29.69
N LEU A 22 -0.01 17.77 -29.38
CA LEU A 22 -0.28 19.18 -29.71
C LEU A 22 -0.34 19.40 -31.22
N LEU A 23 0.58 18.82 -31.98
CA LEU A 23 0.59 18.86 -33.44
C LEU A 23 -0.66 18.18 -34.03
N SER A 24 -1.04 17.01 -33.50
CA SER A 24 -2.24 16.29 -33.92
C SER A 24 -3.50 17.11 -33.65
N SER A 25 -3.62 17.71 -32.46
CA SER A 25 -4.73 18.60 -32.11
C SER A 25 -4.80 19.80 -33.07
N ALA A 26 -3.67 20.47 -33.31
CA ALA A 26 -3.61 21.60 -34.25
C ALA A 26 -4.02 21.20 -35.69
N LEU A 27 -3.58 20.03 -36.15
CA LEU A 27 -3.95 19.51 -37.47
C LEU A 27 -5.45 19.22 -37.56
N LEU A 28 -6.05 18.62 -36.53
CA LEU A 28 -7.49 18.36 -36.47
C LEU A 28 -8.29 19.66 -36.49
N TYR A 29 -7.86 20.70 -35.77
CA TYR A 29 -8.49 22.02 -35.80
C TYR A 29 -8.39 22.69 -37.17
N LEU A 30 -7.23 22.58 -37.86
CA LEU A 30 -7.07 23.10 -39.22
C LEU A 30 -7.96 22.36 -40.24
N LEU A 31 -8.09 21.03 -40.10
CA LEU A 31 -8.97 20.22 -40.95
C LEU A 31 -10.44 20.60 -40.71
N HIS A 32 -10.83 20.76 -39.45
CA HIS A 32 -12.18 21.21 -39.09
C HIS A 32 -12.50 22.60 -39.66
N TYR A 33 -11.53 23.52 -39.61
CA TYR A 33 -11.64 24.84 -40.23
C TYR A 33 -11.79 24.77 -41.75
N ALA A 34 -11.00 23.91 -42.42
CA ALA A 34 -11.05 23.74 -43.87
C ALA A 34 -12.38 23.15 -44.37
N VAL A 35 -13.01 22.26 -43.58
CA VAL A 35 -14.29 21.62 -43.92
C VAL A 35 -15.48 22.53 -43.67
N PHE A 36 -15.55 23.22 -42.52
CA PHE A 36 -16.74 23.99 -42.14
C PHE A 36 -16.70 25.46 -42.58
N ARG A 37 -15.52 26.05 -42.84
CA ARG A 37 -15.32 27.45 -43.30
C ARG A 37 -16.07 28.53 -42.50
N ASP A 38 -16.62 28.22 -41.33
CA ASP A 38 -17.33 29.14 -40.44
C ASP A 38 -16.67 29.18 -39.06
N VAL A 39 -16.02 30.31 -38.78
CA VAL A 39 -15.27 30.59 -37.55
C VAL A 39 -16.18 30.63 -36.32
N ARG A 40 -17.45 31.02 -36.51
CA ARG A 40 -18.40 31.18 -35.39
C ARG A 40 -18.80 29.84 -34.78
N HIS A 41 -19.01 28.82 -35.60
CA HIS A 41 -19.35 27.48 -35.12
C HIS A 41 -18.19 26.90 -34.29
N ILE A 42 -16.94 27.05 -34.76
CA ILE A 42 -15.75 26.59 -34.02
C ILE A 42 -15.61 27.32 -32.68
N PHE A 43 -15.84 28.63 -32.66
CA PHE A 43 -15.69 29.43 -31.45
C PHE A 43 -16.68 29.06 -30.34
N ILE A 44 -17.94 28.74 -30.69
CA ILE A 44 -18.97 28.36 -29.72
C ILE A 44 -18.65 27.02 -29.06
N TYR A 45 -18.22 26.01 -29.84
CA TYR A 45 -17.83 24.71 -29.28
C TYR A 45 -16.54 24.80 -28.46
N MET A 46 -15.53 25.54 -28.93
CA MET A 46 -14.29 25.78 -28.18
C MET A 46 -14.56 26.47 -26.83
N LEU A 47 -15.45 27.46 -26.80
CA LEU A 47 -15.82 28.15 -25.57
C LEU A 47 -16.58 27.22 -24.60
N GLY A 48 -17.40 26.33 -25.13
CA GLY A 48 -18.08 25.28 -24.35
C GLY A 48 -17.10 24.30 -23.71
N ASP A 49 -16.14 23.79 -24.48
CA ASP A 49 -15.10 22.89 -23.98
C ASP A 49 -14.24 23.57 -22.91
N LEU A 50 -13.86 24.84 -23.14
CA LEU A 50 -13.09 25.62 -22.17
C LEU A 50 -13.87 25.89 -20.87
N ALA A 51 -15.18 26.13 -20.97
CA ALA A 51 -16.04 26.33 -19.81
C ALA A 51 -16.24 25.03 -19.00
N PHE A 52 -16.20 23.87 -19.65
CA PHE A 52 -16.34 22.56 -18.99
C PHE A 52 -15.02 22.00 -18.44
N MET A 53 -13.88 22.43 -18.98
CA MET A 53 -12.53 21.99 -18.58
C MET A 53 -12.29 21.96 -17.06
N PRO A 54 -12.72 22.95 -16.25
CA PRO A 54 -12.53 22.89 -14.80
C PRO A 54 -13.21 21.68 -14.15
N VAL A 55 -14.40 21.28 -14.63
CA VAL A 55 -15.14 20.12 -14.14
C VAL A 55 -14.43 18.83 -14.54
N GLU A 56 -13.98 18.75 -15.79
CA GLU A 56 -13.24 17.61 -16.32
C GLU A 56 -11.96 17.34 -15.52
N VAL A 57 -11.11 18.37 -15.36
CA VAL A 57 -9.86 18.25 -14.60
C VAL A 57 -10.14 17.87 -13.16
N LEU A 58 -11.13 18.49 -12.51
CA LEU A 58 -11.53 18.14 -11.14
C LEU A 58 -11.91 16.65 -11.04
N LEU A 59 -12.75 16.17 -11.95
CA LEU A 59 -13.23 14.79 -11.94
C LEU A 59 -12.08 13.79 -12.13
N VAL A 60 -11.23 14.02 -13.14
CA VAL A 60 -10.08 13.14 -13.40
C VAL A 60 -9.10 13.19 -12.23
N THR A 61 -8.80 14.37 -11.69
CA THR A 61 -7.89 14.51 -10.55
C THR A 61 -8.42 13.81 -9.31
N ILE A 62 -9.70 13.94 -8.96
CA ILE A 62 -10.28 13.24 -7.80
C ILE A 62 -10.19 11.73 -7.96
N ILE A 63 -10.53 11.20 -9.15
CA ILE A 63 -10.47 9.76 -9.41
C ILE A 63 -9.02 9.25 -9.31
N VAL A 64 -8.08 9.93 -9.97
CA VAL A 64 -6.66 9.52 -9.96
C VAL A 64 -6.06 9.66 -8.57
N HIS A 65 -6.35 10.74 -7.85
CA HIS A 65 -5.85 10.96 -6.50
C HIS A 65 -6.32 9.85 -5.57
N ARG A 66 -7.62 9.52 -5.59
CA ARG A 66 -8.16 8.44 -4.76
C ARG A 66 -7.58 7.07 -5.10
N LEU A 67 -7.33 6.80 -6.37
CA LEU A 67 -6.65 5.57 -6.80
C LEU A 67 -5.22 5.50 -6.25
N LEU A 68 -4.49 6.61 -6.29
CA LEU A 68 -3.12 6.71 -5.75
C LEU A 68 -3.11 6.52 -4.23
N GLU A 69 -4.01 7.18 -3.49
CA GLU A 69 -4.12 7.02 -2.04
C GLU A 69 -4.39 5.57 -1.62
N VAL A 70 -5.27 4.87 -2.33
CA VAL A 70 -5.56 3.44 -2.06
C VAL A 70 -4.32 2.59 -2.28
N ARG A 71 -3.57 2.82 -3.37
CA ARG A 71 -2.32 2.09 -3.63
C ARG A 71 -1.26 2.40 -2.59
N GLU A 72 -1.12 3.65 -2.19
CA GLU A 72 -0.14 4.05 -1.17
C GLU A 72 -0.46 3.43 0.19
N LYS A 73 -1.73 3.46 0.61
CA LYS A 73 -2.18 2.80 1.83
C LYS A 73 -1.87 1.30 1.80
N ARG A 74 -2.16 0.62 0.68
CA ARG A 74 -1.85 -0.81 0.53
C ARG A 74 -0.35 -1.09 0.65
N ASN A 75 0.48 -0.35 -0.07
CA ASN A 75 1.94 -0.51 -0.02
C ASN A 75 2.49 -0.26 1.39
N ARG A 76 1.96 0.73 2.11
CA ARG A 76 2.34 0.98 3.50
C ARG A 76 1.97 -0.19 4.42
N MET A 77 0.78 -0.77 4.26
CA MET A 77 0.36 -1.95 5.02
C MET A 77 1.24 -3.17 4.71
N GLU A 78 1.57 -3.40 3.43
CA GLU A 78 2.46 -4.50 3.02
C GLU A 78 3.86 -4.33 3.63
N LYS A 79 4.42 -3.11 3.62
CA LYS A 79 5.69 -2.81 4.29
C LYS A 79 5.62 -3.00 5.81
N MET A 80 4.51 -2.59 6.43
CA MET A 80 4.31 -2.82 7.87
C MET A 80 4.29 -4.32 8.18
N ASN A 81 3.59 -5.12 7.37
CA ASN A 81 3.56 -6.57 7.53
C ASN A 81 4.94 -7.20 7.34
N MET A 82 5.78 -6.67 6.44
CA MET A 82 7.18 -7.08 6.30
C MET A 82 7.99 -6.79 7.57
N VAL A 83 7.83 -5.61 8.16
CA VAL A 83 8.51 -5.24 9.42
C VAL A 83 8.05 -6.13 10.57
N ILE A 84 6.74 -6.39 10.68
CA ILE A 84 6.17 -7.31 11.67
C ILE A 84 6.74 -8.73 11.46
N GLY A 85 6.81 -9.20 10.22
CA GLY A 85 7.40 -10.48 9.87
C GLY A 85 8.86 -10.56 10.29
N ALA A 86 9.67 -9.57 9.93
CA ALA A 86 11.08 -9.51 10.33
C ALA A 86 11.26 -9.46 11.86
N PHE A 87 10.44 -8.66 12.56
CA PHE A 87 10.47 -8.61 14.02
C PHE A 87 10.22 -10.00 14.62
N PHE A 88 9.18 -10.70 14.17
CA PHE A 88 8.84 -12.01 14.70
C PHE A 88 9.84 -13.09 14.31
N SER A 89 10.41 -13.05 13.11
CA SER A 89 11.46 -13.97 12.67
C SER A 89 12.78 -13.80 13.42
N GLU A 90 13.13 -12.58 13.83
CA GLU A 90 14.43 -12.30 14.47
C GLU A 90 14.37 -12.33 16.01
N VAL A 91 13.30 -11.81 16.60
CA VAL A 91 13.23 -11.58 18.06
C VAL A 91 11.89 -12.03 18.65
N GLY A 92 10.81 -11.75 17.94
CA GLY A 92 9.46 -11.88 18.49
C GLY A 92 9.05 -13.33 18.79
N MET A 93 9.49 -14.32 17.99
CA MET A 93 9.23 -15.74 18.28
C MET A 93 9.83 -16.16 19.62
N ASP A 94 11.10 -15.82 19.85
CA ASP A 94 11.82 -16.16 21.08
C ASP A 94 11.22 -15.42 22.28
N LEU A 95 10.90 -14.14 22.11
CA LEU A 95 10.23 -13.34 23.14
C LEU A 95 8.86 -13.93 23.52
N LEU A 96 8.07 -14.39 22.53
CA LEU A 96 6.81 -15.08 22.79
C LEU A 96 7.03 -16.38 23.56
N GLY A 97 8.11 -17.10 23.26
CA GLY A 97 8.54 -18.28 24.00
C GLY A 97 8.85 -17.99 25.47
N TYR A 98 9.54 -16.88 25.77
CA TYR A 98 9.76 -16.45 27.15
C TYR A 98 8.45 -16.12 27.86
N PHE A 99 7.53 -15.40 27.23
CA PHE A 99 6.22 -15.08 27.82
C PHE A 99 5.39 -16.33 28.09
N LEU A 100 5.38 -17.32 27.18
CA LEU A 100 4.72 -18.59 27.42
C LEU A 100 5.32 -19.33 28.62
N ARG A 101 6.65 -19.29 28.81
CA ARG A 101 7.31 -19.94 29.96
C ARG A 101 7.01 -19.25 31.31
N PHE A 102 6.59 -17.98 31.31
CA PHE A 102 6.10 -17.29 32.51
C PHE A 102 4.66 -17.67 32.86
N ASP A 103 3.88 -18.13 31.88
CA ASP A 103 2.50 -18.49 32.08
C ASP A 103 2.37 -19.91 32.67
N SER A 104 1.72 -19.98 33.83
CA SER A 104 1.43 -21.23 34.51
C SER A 104 0.40 -22.11 33.80
N GLY A 105 -0.37 -21.55 32.84
CA GLY A 105 -1.32 -22.28 31.99
C GLY A 105 -0.82 -22.62 30.58
N GLN A 106 0.48 -22.50 30.31
CA GLN A 106 1.09 -22.63 28.97
C GLN A 106 0.65 -23.86 28.16
N ASP A 107 0.39 -25.00 28.81
CA ASP A 107 0.03 -26.25 28.11
C ASP A 107 -1.36 -26.18 27.46
N LYS A 108 -2.28 -25.39 28.02
CA LYS A 108 -3.62 -25.20 27.46
C LYS A 108 -3.57 -24.36 26.19
N ILE A 109 -2.82 -23.26 26.20
CA ILE A 109 -2.78 -22.33 25.07
C ILE A 109 -1.85 -22.79 23.95
N ARG A 110 -0.76 -23.49 24.26
CA ARG A 110 0.13 -24.09 23.26
C ARG A 110 -0.60 -25.02 22.30
N GLY A 111 -1.54 -25.84 22.80
CA GLY A 111 -2.32 -26.75 21.97
C GLY A 111 -3.15 -26.06 20.88
N TYR A 112 -3.57 -24.81 21.11
CA TYR A 112 -4.34 -24.01 20.14
C TYR A 112 -3.44 -23.16 19.22
N LEU A 113 -2.16 -23.01 19.55
CA LEU A 113 -1.22 -22.11 18.87
C LEU A 113 -0.19 -22.84 18.00
N VAL A 114 -0.18 -24.18 17.96
CA VAL A 114 0.70 -24.95 17.06
C VAL A 114 0.05 -25.01 15.68
N PRO A 115 0.60 -24.30 14.67
CA PRO A 115 0.07 -24.37 13.32
C PRO A 115 0.37 -25.74 12.73
N GLY A 116 -0.66 -26.47 12.31
CA GLY A 116 -0.49 -27.63 11.43
C GLY A 116 -0.30 -27.20 9.98
N GLU A 117 0.23 -28.07 9.12
CA GLU A 117 0.43 -27.78 7.68
C GLU A 117 -0.87 -27.39 6.94
N GLU A 118 -2.04 -27.70 7.51
CA GLU A 118 -3.36 -27.51 6.90
C GLU A 118 -4.16 -26.32 7.47
N TRP A 119 -3.57 -25.45 8.30
CA TRP A 119 -4.31 -24.34 8.89
C TRP A 119 -4.94 -23.43 7.83
N ASP A 120 -6.25 -23.28 7.91
CA ASP A 120 -7.01 -22.35 7.09
C ASP A 120 -7.40 -21.06 7.86
N ASP A 121 -8.07 -20.14 7.17
CA ASP A 121 -8.54 -18.90 7.77
C ASP A 121 -9.55 -19.13 8.92
N ALA A 122 -10.29 -20.24 8.91
CA ALA A 122 -11.25 -20.57 9.97
C ALA A 122 -10.55 -21.08 11.23
N ASP A 123 -9.51 -21.88 11.10
CA ASP A 123 -8.65 -22.35 12.19
C ASP A 123 -7.92 -21.18 12.85
N PHE A 124 -7.36 -20.27 12.06
CA PHE A 124 -6.71 -19.07 12.58
C PHE A 124 -7.69 -18.21 13.40
N ARG A 125 -8.92 -17.99 12.88
CA ARG A 125 -9.98 -17.27 13.63
C ARG A 125 -10.39 -18.00 14.90
N ARG A 126 -10.40 -19.33 14.89
CA ARG A 126 -10.72 -20.14 16.07
C ARG A 126 -9.64 -19.98 17.14
N ALA A 127 -8.37 -20.18 16.78
CA ALA A 127 -7.25 -19.96 17.69
C ALA A 127 -7.26 -18.55 18.28
N GLY A 128 -7.52 -17.52 17.46
CA GLY A 128 -7.66 -16.14 17.93
C GLY A 128 -8.74 -15.94 19.00
N ARG A 129 -9.91 -16.57 18.85
CA ARG A 129 -10.98 -16.51 19.88
C ARG A 129 -10.60 -17.20 21.18
N GLU A 130 -9.93 -18.35 21.09
CA GLU A 130 -9.48 -19.08 22.29
C GLU A 130 -8.42 -18.27 23.05
N VAL A 131 -7.52 -17.57 22.34
CA VAL A 131 -6.52 -16.67 22.93
C VAL A 131 -7.17 -15.43 23.55
N GLU A 132 -8.17 -14.83 22.89
CA GLU A 132 -8.88 -13.65 23.42
C GLU A 132 -9.63 -13.95 24.72
N GLY A 133 -10.15 -15.16 24.88
CA GLY A 133 -10.82 -15.62 26.10
C GLY A 133 -9.89 -16.19 27.17
N TYR A 134 -8.58 -16.21 26.94
CA TYR A 134 -7.62 -16.83 27.84
C TYR A 134 -7.10 -15.85 28.90
N GLU A 135 -7.31 -16.20 30.17
CA GLU A 135 -6.73 -15.45 31.29
C GLU A 135 -5.31 -15.95 31.58
N CYS A 136 -4.32 -15.10 31.30
CA CYS A 136 -2.91 -15.39 31.56
C CYS A 136 -2.62 -15.36 33.07
N SER A 137 -1.98 -16.40 33.59
CA SER A 137 -1.58 -16.49 35.00
C SER A 137 -0.06 -16.47 35.09
N ILE A 138 0.48 -15.26 35.22
CA ILE A 138 1.92 -15.00 35.27
C ILE A 138 2.49 -15.50 36.60
N GLY A 139 3.31 -16.55 36.53
CA GLY A 139 4.10 -17.02 37.67
C GLY A 139 5.38 -16.19 37.83
N TRP A 140 5.73 -15.82 39.05
CA TRP A 140 6.99 -15.15 39.32
C TRP A 140 8.13 -16.17 39.42
N ARG A 141 9.11 -16.05 38.51
CA ARG A 141 10.28 -16.92 38.41
C ARG A 141 11.54 -16.08 38.16
N GLU A 142 12.43 -16.05 39.14
CA GLU A 142 13.60 -15.18 39.15
C GLU A 142 14.66 -15.60 38.11
N ASP A 143 14.83 -16.91 37.91
CA ASP A 143 15.68 -17.54 36.90
C ASP A 143 15.30 -17.13 35.47
N LEU A 144 14.00 -17.16 35.17
CA LEU A 144 13.48 -16.81 33.85
C LEU A 144 13.56 -15.30 33.57
N LEU A 145 13.46 -14.50 34.63
CA LEU A 145 13.64 -13.05 34.58
C LEU A 145 15.08 -12.67 34.25
N GLU A 146 16.06 -13.37 34.81
CA GLU A 146 17.47 -13.20 34.44
C GLU A 146 17.75 -13.61 32.99
N GLU A 147 17.22 -14.75 32.53
CA GLU A 147 17.34 -15.19 31.13
C GLU A 147 16.77 -14.15 30.15
N MET A 148 15.55 -13.66 30.42
CA MET A 148 14.90 -12.67 29.56
C MET A 148 15.63 -11.31 29.59
N ARG A 149 16.19 -10.91 30.75
CA ARG A 149 17.02 -9.71 30.84
C ARG A 149 18.28 -9.84 29.99
N GLY A 150 18.93 -11.01 29.97
CA GLY A 150 20.11 -11.26 29.13
C GLY A 150 19.80 -11.27 27.62
N PHE A 151 18.58 -11.61 27.23
CA PHE A 151 18.13 -11.58 25.84
C PHE A 151 17.81 -10.16 25.33
N LEU A 152 17.34 -9.26 26.20
CA LEU A 152 16.89 -7.92 25.83
C LEU A 152 18.00 -6.84 25.85
N VAL A 153 19.17 -7.15 26.43
CA VAL A 153 20.30 -6.23 26.63
C VAL A 153 21.43 -6.56 25.67
#